data_AF-A0AB39ZYC2-F1
#
_entry.id   AF-A0AB39ZYC2-F1
#
_cell.length_a   1.000
_cell.length_b   1.000
_cell.length_c   1.000
_cell.angle_alpha   90.00
_cell.angle_beta   90.00
_cell.angle_gamma   90.00
#
_symmetry.space_group_name_H-M   'P 1'
#
loop_
_entity.id
_entity.type
_entity.pdbx_description
1 polymer ?
#
loop_
_entity_poly.entity_id
_entity_poly.type
_entity_poly.pdbx_seq_one_letter_code
_entity_poly.pdbx_strand_id
1 'polypeptide(L)'
;MEISKKSKKSKNSKKSKDPKDSTVSLKLTALHRKQKEVARVLTLKHEILLKSGVSYLEYLEIRAEIERLNGLKETFLRRVDKLKQQDK
;
A
#
# COMPACT_ATOMS: atom_id res chain seq x y z
N MET A 1 -11.98 52.28 -24.52
CA MET A 1 -11.65 51.07 -23.73
C MET A 1 -12.44 49.91 -24.30
N GLU A 2 -11.72 48.98 -24.91
CA GLU A 2 -12.22 47.70 -25.41
C GLU A 2 -12.81 46.86 -24.28
N ILE A 3 -13.83 46.04 -24.57
CA ILE A 3 -13.81 44.59 -24.25
C ILE A 3 -14.75 43.84 -25.20
N SER A 4 -14.17 43.15 -26.20
CA SER A 4 -14.88 42.19 -27.04
C SER A 4 -15.39 41.00 -26.23
N LYS A 5 -16.71 40.81 -26.16
CA LYS A 5 -17.34 39.57 -25.69
C LYS A 5 -18.14 38.95 -26.82
N LYS A 6 -17.54 37.99 -27.53
CA LYS A 6 -18.17 36.80 -28.13
C LYS A 6 -17.12 36.10 -29.01
N SER A 7 -16.77 34.85 -28.69
CA SER A 7 -17.22 33.73 -29.53
C SER A 7 -16.76 32.37 -28.98
N LYS A 8 -17.65 31.40 -29.16
CA LYS A 8 -17.38 29.99 -29.50
C LYS A 8 -16.73 29.08 -28.45
N LYS A 9 -17.63 28.44 -27.69
CA LYS A 9 -17.82 26.97 -27.65
C LYS A 9 -16.70 26.17 -28.32
N SER A 10 -15.82 25.59 -27.52
CA SER A 10 -15.13 24.34 -27.85
C SER A 10 -15.39 23.35 -26.72
N LYS A 11 -16.43 22.52 -26.94
CA LYS A 11 -16.53 21.18 -26.38
C LYS A 11 -15.25 20.45 -26.80
N ASN A 12 -14.30 20.28 -25.88
CA ASN A 12 -13.27 19.25 -26.02
C ASN A 12 -13.45 18.32 -24.82
N SER A 13 -14.42 17.41 -24.94
CA SER A 13 -14.10 16.01 -25.22
C SER A 13 -13.08 15.46 -24.21
N LYS A 14 -13.59 15.15 -23.02
CA LYS A 14 -13.41 13.85 -22.38
C LYS A 14 -12.13 13.10 -22.80
N LYS A 15 -10.99 13.57 -22.30
CA LYS A 15 -9.83 12.71 -22.03
C LYS A 15 -9.62 12.70 -20.52
N SER A 16 -10.61 12.17 -19.81
CA SER A 16 -10.31 11.35 -18.65
C SER A 16 -9.46 10.19 -19.19
N LYS A 17 -8.16 10.44 -19.30
CA LYS A 17 -7.15 9.39 -19.38
C LYS A 17 -7.07 8.80 -17.97
N ASP A 18 -8.21 8.30 -17.48
CA ASP A 18 -8.20 7.34 -16.41
C ASP A 18 -7.34 6.22 -16.96
N PRO A 19 -6.21 5.90 -16.31
CA PRO A 19 -5.58 4.64 -16.61
C PRO A 19 -6.69 3.62 -16.43
N LYS A 20 -6.92 2.78 -17.44
CA LYS A 20 -7.50 1.46 -17.18
C LYS A 20 -6.50 0.77 -16.26
N ASP A 21 -6.47 1.14 -14.99
CA ASP A 21 -5.77 0.40 -13.97
C ASP A 21 -6.48 -0.95 -14.00
N SER A 22 -5.78 -1.94 -14.55
CA SER A 22 -6.29 -3.30 -14.57
C SER A 22 -6.69 -3.65 -13.14
N THR A 23 -7.72 -4.46 -12.97
CA THR A 23 -8.10 -4.95 -11.64
C THR A 23 -6.91 -5.56 -10.90
N VAL A 24 -5.91 -6.07 -11.65
CA VAL A 24 -4.62 -6.55 -11.16
C VAL A 24 -3.74 -5.40 -10.62
N SER A 25 -3.57 -4.29 -11.36
CA SER A 25 -2.85 -3.07 -10.92
C SER A 25 -3.41 -2.51 -9.61
N LEU A 26 -4.74 -2.42 -9.48
CA LEU A 26 -5.39 -1.95 -8.25
C LEU A 26 -5.12 -2.88 -7.06
N LYS A 27 -5.22 -4.20 -7.28
CA LYS A 27 -4.92 -5.22 -6.26
C LYS A 27 -3.45 -5.17 -5.85
N LEU A 28 -2.54 -5.00 -6.80
CA LEU A 28 -1.10 -4.93 -6.54
C LEU A 28 -0.75 -3.67 -5.73
N THR A 29 -1.32 -2.52 -6.09
CA THR A 29 -1.13 -1.26 -5.36
C THR A 29 -1.64 -1.37 -3.92
N ALA A 30 -2.84 -1.94 -3.72
CA ALA A 30 -3.38 -2.18 -2.39
C ALA A 30 -2.49 -3.13 -1.57
N LEU A 31 -1.95 -4.17 -2.20
CA LEU A 31 -1.06 -5.14 -1.56
C LEU A 31 0.29 -4.51 -1.16
N HIS A 32 0.88 -3.67 -2.00
CA HIS A 32 2.09 -2.92 -1.68
C HIS A 32 1.89 -1.98 -0.48
N ARG A 33 0.72 -1.31 -0.38
CA ARG A 33 0.39 -0.49 0.81
C ARG A 33 0.37 -1.34 2.09
N LYS A 34 -0.24 -2.53 2.03
CA LYS A 34 -0.26 -3.45 3.17
C LYS A 34 1.14 -3.95 3.55
N GLN A 35 1.99 -4.25 2.57
CA GLN A 35 3.39 -4.64 2.83
C GLN A 35 4.19 -3.54 3.52
N LYS A 36 4.03 -2.28 3.09
CA LYS A 36 4.69 -1.13 3.72
C LYS A 36 4.27 -0.98 5.18
N GLU A 37 2.97 -1.13 5.46
CA GLU A 37 2.47 -1.01 6.83
C GLU A 37 2.94 -2.16 7.71
N VAL A 38 2.92 -3.41 7.22
CA VAL A 38 3.48 -4.55 7.97
C VAL A 38 4.96 -4.36 8.27
N ALA A 39 5.74 -3.88 7.30
CA ALA A 39 7.16 -3.59 7.52
C ALA A 39 7.36 -2.49 8.58
N ARG A 40 6.57 -1.42 8.52
CA ARG A 40 6.61 -0.33 9.51
C ARG A 40 6.29 -0.83 10.92
N VAL A 41 5.23 -1.64 11.07
CA VAL A 41 4.84 -2.20 12.36
C VAL A 41 5.89 -3.19 12.88
N LEU A 42 6.45 -4.04 12.01
CA LEU A 42 7.56 -4.92 12.38
C LEU A 42 8.73 -4.11 12.96
N THR A 43 9.19 -3.08 12.25
CA THR A 43 10.28 -2.23 12.75
C THR A 43 9.95 -1.63 14.11
N LEU A 44 8.74 -1.08 14.29
CA LEU A 44 8.31 -0.51 15.57
C LEU A 44 8.32 -1.55 16.70
N LYS A 45 7.84 -2.78 16.44
CA LYS A 45 7.83 -3.86 17.44
C LYS A 45 9.24 -4.29 17.84
N HIS A 46 10.17 -4.37 16.87
CA HIS A 46 11.58 -4.64 17.16
C HIS A 46 12.21 -3.50 17.97
N GLU A 47 11.89 -2.25 17.65
CA GLU A 47 12.39 -1.11 18.41
C GLU A 47 11.91 -1.10 19.86
N ILE A 48 10.64 -1.44 20.11
CA ILE A 48 10.10 -1.59 21.47
C ILE A 48 10.89 -2.65 22.25
N LEU A 49 11.16 -3.81 21.63
CA LEU A 49 11.95 -4.86 22.28
C LEU A 49 13.38 -4.42 22.62
N LEU A 50 14.00 -3.60 21.78
CA LEU A 50 15.40 -3.19 21.95
C LEU A 50 15.59 -1.99 22.88
N LYS A 51 14.63 -1.06 22.89
CA LYS A 51 14.79 0.25 23.53
C LYS A 51 13.93 0.44 24.79
N SER A 52 12.92 -0.39 24.99
CA SER A 52 12.00 -0.25 26.12
C SER A 52 12.25 -1.33 27.17
N GLY A 53 12.15 -0.95 28.45
CA GLY A 53 12.04 -1.92 29.53
C GLY A 53 10.65 -2.55 29.49
N VAL A 54 10.52 -3.70 28.83
CA VAL A 54 9.28 -4.47 28.76
C VAL A 54 9.28 -5.57 29.82
N SER A 55 8.12 -5.83 30.43
CA SER A 55 7.95 -7.01 31.28
C SER A 55 8.08 -8.30 30.46
N TYR A 56 8.32 -9.42 31.14
CA TYR A 56 8.44 -10.72 30.46
C TYR A 56 7.15 -11.11 29.70
N LEU A 57 5.98 -10.78 30.26
CA LEU A 57 4.70 -11.08 29.59
C LEU A 57 4.54 -10.25 28.32
N GLU A 58 4.82 -8.94 28.38
CA GLU A 58 4.79 -8.06 27.21
C GLU A 58 5.82 -8.49 26.15
N TYR A 59 7.00 -8.96 26.56
CA TYR A 59 7.99 -9.53 25.65
C TYR A 59 7.42 -10.71 24.86
N LEU A 60 6.75 -11.66 25.53
CA LEU A 60 6.16 -12.82 24.88
C LEU A 60 5.06 -12.42 23.88
N GLU A 61 4.21 -11.47 24.27
CA GLU A 61 3.16 -10.93 23.40
C GLU A 61 3.75 -10.24 22.16
N ILE A 62 4.78 -9.40 22.34
CA ILE A 62 5.45 -8.71 21.25
C ILE A 62 6.15 -9.71 20.32
N ARG A 63 6.78 -10.76 20.87
CA ARG A 63 7.38 -11.83 20.07
C ARG A 63 6.36 -12.59 19.23
N ALA A 64 5.25 -13.00 19.82
CA ALA A 64 4.17 -13.68 19.10
C ALA A 64 3.61 -12.80 17.98
N GLU A 65 3.48 -11.49 18.23
CA GLU A 65 3.04 -10.52 17.23
C GLU A 65 4.06 -10.38 16.08
N ILE A 66 5.36 -10.35 16.37
CA ILE A 66 6.42 -10.32 15.34
C ILE A 66 6.35 -11.57 14.45
N GLU A 67 6.18 -12.75 15.04
CA GLU A 67 6.05 -14.01 14.29
C GLU A 67 4.83 -13.99 13.36
N ARG A 68 3.68 -13.52 13.87
CA ARG A 68 2.46 -13.34 13.08
C ARG A 68 2.66 -12.36 11.92
N LEU A 69 3.32 -11.23 12.16
CA LEU A 69 3.62 -10.22 11.14
C LEU A 69 4.59 -10.74 10.07
N ASN A 70 5.57 -11.56 10.45
CA ASN A 70 6.47 -12.23 9.50
C ASN A 70 5.70 -13.21 8.59
N GLY A 71 4.78 -14.01 9.14
CA GLY A 71 3.90 -14.86 8.34
C GLY A 71 3.01 -14.06 7.37
N LEU A 72 2.54 -12.89 7.79
CA LEU A 72 1.76 -11.99 6.94
C LEU A 72 2.61 -11.38 5.81
N LYS A 73 3.86 -10.99 6.11
CA LYS A 73 4.82 -10.50 5.12
C LYS A 73 5.08 -11.54 4.03
N GLU A 74 5.33 -12.80 4.40
CA GLU A 74 5.49 -13.90 3.44
C GLU A 74 4.24 -14.13 2.59
N THR A 75 3.06 -14.11 3.23
CA THR A 75 1.78 -14.26 2.52
C THR A 75 1.60 -13.18 1.47
N PHE A 76 1.96 -11.94 1.77
CA PHE A 76 1.91 -10.85 0.81
C PHE A 76 2.92 -11.01 -0.32
N LEU A 77 4.16 -11.42 -0.05
CA LEU A 77 5.15 -11.71 -1.08
C LEU A 77 4.63 -12.75 -2.09
N ARG A 78 4.14 -13.90 -1.59
CA ARG A 78 3.55 -14.94 -2.44
C ARG A 78 2.36 -14.44 -3.26
N ARG A 79 1.53 -13.53 -2.70
CA ARG A 79 0.40 -12.93 -3.43
C ARG A 79 0.84 -11.93 -4.49
N VAL A 80 1.89 -11.14 -4.24
CA VAL A 80 2.48 -10.24 -5.24
C VAL A 80 2.97 -11.04 -6.44
N ASP A 81 3.70 -12.14 -6.20
CA ASP A 81 4.24 -12.97 -7.28
C ASP A 81 3.13 -13.60 -8.13
N LYS A 82 2.06 -14.09 -7.50
CA LYS A 82 0.87 -14.60 -8.20
C LYS A 82 0.17 -13.51 -9.04
N LEU A 83 0.00 -12.31 -8.51
CA LEU A 83 -0.63 -11.21 -9.24
C LEU A 83 0.22 -10.77 -10.44
N LYS A 84 1.55 -10.74 -10.31
CA LYS A 84 2.47 -10.44 -11.42
C LYS A 84 2.43 -11.50 -12.52
N GLN A 85 2.18 -12.76 -12.18
CA GLN A 85 2.00 -13.83 -13.16
C GLN A 85 0.67 -13.71 -13.93
N GLN A 86 -0.37 -13.12 -13.31
CA GLN A 86 -1.67 -12.90 -13.96
C GLN A 86 -1.71 -11.69 -14.89
N ASP A 87 -0.71 -10.81 -14.84
CA ASP A 87 -0.57 -9.62 -15.68
C ASP A 87 0.31 -9.88 -16.93
N LYS A 88 0.84 -11.10 -17.07
CA LYS A 88 1.58 -11.59 -18.25
C LYS A 88 0.66 -12.39 -19.16
#